data_AF-A0A973TCD4-F1
#
_entry.id   AF-A0A973TCD4-F1
#
_cell.length_a   1.000
_cell.length_b   1.000
_cell.length_c   1.000
_cell.angle_alpha   90.00
_cell.angle_beta   90.00
_cell.angle_gamma   90.00
#
_symmetry.space_group_name_H-M   'P 1'
#
loop_
_entity.id
_entity.type
_entity.pdbx_description
1 polymer ?
#
loop_
_entity_poly.entity_id
_entity_poly.type
_entity_poly.pdbx_seq_one_letter_code
_entity_poly.pdbx_strand_id
1 'polypeptide(L)' 'PKTLKVTATAEDGSSKTFDAVLRIDTPGEADYYRNGGILQYVLRQISAN' A
#
# COMPACT_ATOMS: atom_id res chain seq x y z
N PRO A 1 3.54 -2.76 9.64
CA PRO A 1 4.59 -1.78 10.02
C PRO A 1 3.97 -0.37 10.05
N LYS A 2 4.50 0.58 10.85
CA LYS A 2 3.96 1.97 10.88
C LYS A 2 4.57 2.88 9.82
N THR A 3 5.77 2.55 9.34
CA THR A 3 6.50 3.31 8.33
C THR A 3 7.10 2.39 7.28
N LEU A 4 7.47 2.97 6.13
CA LEU A 4 8.19 2.32 5.05
C LEU A 4 9.38 3.19 4.62
N LYS A 5 10.48 2.55 4.24
CA LYS A 5 11.67 3.22 3.70
C LYS A 5 11.40 3.62 2.24
N VAL A 6 11.44 4.91 1.96
CA VAL A 6 11.22 5.48 0.62
C VAL A 6 12.53 6.06 0.11
N THR A 7 12.85 5.80 -1.15
CA THR A 7 13.95 6.46 -1.87
C THR A 7 13.37 7.41 -2.90
N ALA A 8 13.67 8.70 -2.76
CA ALA A 8 13.34 9.72 -3.76
C ALA A 8 14.57 10.03 -4.60
N THR A 9 14.42 9.99 -5.92
CA THR A 9 15.47 10.33 -6.89
C THR A 9 15.14 11.68 -7.51
N ALA A 10 16.09 12.61 -7.48
CA ALA A 10 15.98 13.93 -8.10
C ALA A 10 16.36 13.87 -9.60
N GLU A 11 16.04 14.94 -10.34
CA GLU A 11 16.33 15.03 -11.78
C GLU A 11 17.84 14.98 -12.09
N ASP A 12 18.67 15.43 -11.15
CA ASP A 12 20.13 15.37 -11.24
C ASP A 12 20.71 13.97 -10.93
N GLY A 13 19.86 12.99 -10.63
CA GLY A 13 20.24 11.62 -10.30
C GLY A 13 20.66 11.41 -8.83
N SER A 14 20.71 12.46 -8.01
CA SER A 14 20.92 12.31 -6.57
C SER A 14 19.71 11.63 -5.92
N SER A 15 19.93 10.89 -4.83
CA SER A 15 18.86 10.20 -4.11
C SER A 15 18.88 10.49 -2.62
N LYS A 16 17.68 10.53 -2.02
CA LYS A 16 17.47 10.69 -0.59
C LYS A 16 16.58 9.56 -0.09
N THR A 17 16.95 8.98 1.04
CA THR A 17 16.18 7.91 1.68
C THR A 17 15.63 8.38 3.02
N PHE A 18 14.36 8.12 3.26
CA PHE A 18 13.67 8.51 4.49
C PHE A 18 12.53 7.54 4.83
N ASP A 19 12.08 7.57 6.08
CA ASP A 19 10.90 6.83 6.51
C ASP A 19 9.63 7.64 6.21
N ALA A 20 8.66 7.01 5.55
CA ALA A 20 7.33 7.55 5.29
C ALA A 20 6.27 6.78 6.09
N VAL A 21 5.22 7.47 6.54
CA VAL A 21 4.11 6.83 7.26
C VAL A 21 3.33 5.92 6.32
N LEU A 22 3.10 4.67 6.74
CA LEU A 22 2.23 3.73 6.02
C LEU A 22 0.77 3.99 6.41
N ARG A 23 0.00 4.57 5.49
CA ARG A 23 -1.43 4.93 5.67
C ARG A 23 -2.39 3.76 5.35
N ILE A 24 -2.07 2.60 5.91
CA ILE A 24 -3.02 1.49 6.04
C ILE A 24 -3.43 1.52 7.50
N ASP A 25 -4.50 2.27 7.77
CA ASP A 25 -4.91 2.69 9.11
C ASP A 25 -5.80 1.61 9.77
N THR A 26 -6.37 0.69 8.98
CA THR A 26 -7.20 -0.42 9.47
C THR A 26 -6.77 -1.78 8.89
N PRO A 27 -7.05 -2.92 9.57
CA PRO A 27 -6.82 -4.24 8.99
C PRO A 27 -7.54 -4.46 7.65
N GLY A 28 -8.78 -3.95 7.51
CA GLY A 28 -9.57 -4.08 6.28
C GLY A 28 -8.94 -3.37 5.08
N GLU A 29 -8.33 -2.19 5.29
CA GLU A 29 -7.57 -1.51 4.23
C GLU A 29 -6.39 -2.34 3.74
N ALA A 30 -5.74 -3.09 4.63
CA ALA A 30 -4.66 -3.98 4.24
C ALA A 30 -5.17 -5.11 3.32
N ASP A 31 -6.36 -5.64 3.60
CA ASP A 31 -6.98 -6.68 2.79
C ASP A 31 -7.45 -6.13 1.44
N TYR A 32 -8.01 -4.92 1.41
CA TYR A 32 -8.33 -4.24 0.17
C TYR A 32 -7.06 -4.01 -0.68
N TYR A 33 -5.99 -3.50 -0.08
CA TYR A 33 -4.71 -3.29 -0.78
C TYR A 33 -4.15 -4.58 -1.38
N ARG A 34 -4.09 -5.67 -0.60
CA ARG A 34 -3.62 -6.99 -1.06
C ARG A 34 -4.47 -7.57 -2.18
N ASN A 35 -5.75 -7.20 -2.22
CA ASN A 35 -6.68 -7.65 -3.24
C ASN A 35 -6.75 -6.73 -4.47
N GLY A 36 -5.98 -5.64 -4.53
CA GLY A 36 -6.00 -4.70 -5.65
C GLY A 36 -7.19 -3.74 -5.63
N GLY A 37 -7.76 -3.50 -4.44
CA GLY A 37 -8.85 -2.56 -4.20
C GLY A 37 -10.09 -3.21 -3.57
N ILE A 38 -10.97 -2.37 -3.01
CA ILE A 38 -12.19 -2.81 -2.33
C ILE A 38 -13.12 -3.61 -3.25
N LEU A 39 -13.29 -3.19 -4.51
CA LEU A 39 -14.17 -3.88 -5.46
C LEU A 39 -13.72 -5.31 -5.71
N GLN A 40 -12.41 -5.52 -5.94
CA GLN A 40 -11.86 -6.84 -6.21
C GLN A 40 -11.92 -7.76 -4.98
N TYR A 41 -11.67 -7.21 -3.79
CA TYR A 41 -11.84 -7.92 -2.54
C TYR A 41 -13.27 -8.48 -2.39
N VAL A 42 -14.28 -7.61 -2.57
CA VAL A 42 -15.69 -7.98 -2.44
C VAL A 42 -16.12 -8.99 -3.51
N LEU A 43 -15.77 -8.77 -4.78
CA LEU A 43 -16.15 -9.68 -5.86
C LEU A 43 -15.59 -11.09 -5.63
N ARG A 44 -14.34 -11.22 -5.19
CA ARG A 44 -13.76 -12.53 -4.85
C ARG A 44 -14.46 -13.21 -3.70
N GLN A 45 -14.89 -12.47 -2.68
CA GLN A 45 -15.66 -13.04 -1.57
C GLN A 45 -17.03 -13.57 -2.02
N ILE A 46 -17.69 -12.88 -2.96
CA ILE A 46 -18.97 -13.32 -3.50
C ILE A 46 -18.79 -14.53 -4.43
N SER A 47 -17.75 -14.55 -5.27
CA SER A 47 -17.45 -15.66 -6.19
C SER A 47 -16.86 -16.91 -5.53
N ALA A 48 -16.31 -16.79 -4.32
CA ALA A 48 -15.79 -17.92 -3.54
C ALA A 48 -16.89 -18.63 -2.72
N ASN A 49 -18.10 -18.08 -2.70
CA ASN A 49 -19.33 -18.74 -2.21
C ASN A 49 -20.03 -19.47 -3.36
#